data_AF-L0PEH0-F1
#
_entry.id   AF-L0PEH0-F1
#
_cell.length_a   1.000
_cell.length_b   1.000
_cell.length_c   1.000
_cell.angle_alpha   90.00
_cell.angle_beta   90.00
_cell.angle_gamma   90.00
#
_symmetry.space_group_name_H-M   'P 1'
#
loop_
_entity.id
_entity.type
_entity.pdbx_description
1 polymer ?
#
loop_
_entity_poly.entity_id
_entity_poly.type
_entity_poly.pdbx_seq_one_letter_code
_entity_poly.pdbx_strand_id
1 'polypeptide(L)'
;MGQHSPPQDPDEWLKDALDMPFFMQNLNYSRENTALQALAALQHEGSPSEVAANFKLHADECFRAKKYSDAARYYIRALHTSSCIVFRRACLLNQAACHLALGNNRLALGCCQQVLDCHPNDAKALYRAAKACFMLDRLEECLQYIARCISVYPVQPSPASSSDTRIHGQTDEYTQNTQKNADIQGNACIHSDSVSETLRALEELQARARQRIAYLEQRAADACAREQLAQRKKDTLIHALKTRGIRVRDSGDAPPDAEMRLDASLDAASTLLFPMAVAYPLARVSDFITEVAETCTLSEVLNYVLGSKPEWDQAGEYRADSVSVCMEAETGVVRIHRDTRVIDAVRICGAELLDGVVRILVLPTGRIAEWLETSGRH
;
A
#
# COMPACT_ATOMS: atom_id res chain seq x y z
N MET A 1 40.04 -11.02 -57.18
CA MET A 1 39.47 -9.76 -57.70
C MET A 1 38.41 -10.13 -58.70
N GLY A 2 37.13 -10.10 -58.30
CA GLY A 2 36.02 -10.35 -59.22
C GLY A 2 35.85 -9.14 -60.14
N GLN A 3 35.90 -9.37 -61.46
CA GLN A 3 35.62 -8.34 -62.44
C GLN A 3 34.11 -8.08 -62.45
N HIS A 4 33.66 -7.03 -61.78
CA HIS A 4 32.34 -6.45 -62.04
C HIS A 4 32.50 -5.44 -63.17
N SER A 5 31.87 -5.71 -64.32
CA SER A 5 31.66 -4.70 -65.36
C SER A 5 30.98 -3.47 -64.76
N PRO A 6 31.34 -2.24 -65.17
CA PRO A 6 30.65 -1.06 -64.68
C PRO A 6 29.16 -1.16 -65.04
N PRO A 7 28.25 -0.90 -64.10
CA PRO A 7 26.81 -1.02 -64.34
C PRO A 7 26.39 -0.05 -65.45
N GLN A 8 25.59 -0.56 -66.39
CA GLN A 8 25.14 0.21 -67.54
C GLN A 8 23.99 1.18 -67.20
N ASP A 9 23.42 1.09 -65.99
CA ASP A 9 22.32 1.93 -65.52
C ASP A 9 22.65 2.55 -64.13
N PRO A 10 22.71 3.90 -64.01
CA PRO A 10 22.98 4.59 -62.76
C PRO A 10 22.00 4.25 -61.62
N ASP A 11 20.74 3.96 -61.96
CA ASP A 11 19.70 3.66 -60.98
C ASP A 11 19.86 2.24 -60.39
N GLU A 12 20.43 1.31 -61.16
CA GLU A 12 20.75 -0.05 -60.71
C GLU A 12 21.97 -0.05 -59.79
N TRP A 13 23.01 0.72 -60.14
CA TRP A 13 24.17 0.93 -59.27
C TRP A 13 23.80 1.57 -57.93
N LEU A 14 22.89 2.55 -57.95
CA LEU A 14 22.47 3.23 -56.72
C LEU A 14 21.72 2.26 -55.80
N LYS A 15 20.92 1.34 -56.34
CA LYS A 15 20.26 0.29 -55.56
C LYS A 15 21.27 -0.67 -54.93
N ASP A 16 22.26 -1.14 -55.69
CA ASP A 16 23.32 -2.01 -55.17
C ASP A 16 24.20 -1.30 -54.13
N ALA A 17 24.52 -0.03 -54.35
CA ALA A 17 25.28 0.78 -53.41
C ALA A 17 24.51 1.02 -52.10
N LEU A 18 23.20 1.24 -52.17
CA LEU A 18 22.33 1.40 -50.99
C LEU A 18 22.12 0.09 -50.22
N ASP A 19 22.37 -1.07 -50.83
CA ASP A 19 22.35 -2.39 -50.17
C ASP A 19 23.70 -2.76 -49.53
N MET A 20 24.74 -1.95 -49.77
CA MET A 20 26.02 -2.08 -49.06
C MET A 20 25.89 -1.52 -47.64
N PRO A 21 26.36 -2.24 -46.60
CA PRO A 21 26.18 -1.85 -45.20
C PRO A 21 26.70 -0.46 -44.83
N PHE A 22 27.69 0.05 -45.58
CA PHE A 22 28.29 1.36 -45.36
C PHE A 22 27.41 2.54 -45.83
N PHE A 23 26.50 2.30 -46.78
CA PHE A 23 25.64 3.33 -47.38
C PHE A 23 24.14 3.06 -47.14
N MET A 24 23.80 2.00 -46.39
CA MET A 24 22.43 1.68 -46.00
C MET A 24 21.78 2.82 -45.21
N GLN A 25 20.74 3.43 -45.77
CA GLN A 25 19.94 4.45 -45.09
C GLN A 25 18.91 3.84 -44.13
N ASN A 26 18.51 2.59 -44.35
CA ASN A 26 17.57 1.84 -43.51
C ASN A 26 18.08 0.42 -43.24
N LEU A 27 18.17 0.02 -41.97
CA LEU A 27 18.55 -1.33 -41.55
C LEU A 27 17.41 -2.32 -41.80
N ASN A 28 17.29 -2.84 -43.02
CA ASN A 28 16.40 -3.97 -43.30
C ASN A 28 17.04 -5.27 -42.80
N TYR A 29 16.60 -5.76 -41.64
CA TYR A 29 17.02 -7.04 -41.03
C TYR A 29 16.51 -8.29 -41.80
N SER A 30 16.26 -8.20 -43.11
CA SER A 30 15.93 -9.38 -43.91
C SER A 30 17.12 -10.33 -43.91
N ARG A 31 16.86 -11.62 -43.65
CA ARG A 31 17.85 -12.69 -43.46
C ARG A 31 18.79 -12.93 -44.64
N GLU A 32 18.64 -12.21 -45.75
CA GLU A 32 19.27 -12.53 -47.04
C GLU A 32 20.44 -11.59 -47.41
N ASN A 33 20.67 -10.48 -46.69
CA ASN A 33 21.81 -9.61 -46.99
C ASN A 33 23.13 -10.23 -46.47
N THR A 34 23.88 -10.84 -47.39
CA THR A 34 25.16 -11.53 -47.13
C THR A 34 26.24 -10.59 -46.56
N ALA A 35 26.20 -9.30 -46.91
CA ALA A 35 27.17 -8.32 -46.42
C ALA A 35 26.95 -7.97 -44.94
N LEU A 36 25.69 -7.87 -44.48
CA LEU A 36 25.35 -7.74 -43.06
C LEU A 36 25.72 -8.99 -42.26
N GLN A 37 25.59 -10.18 -42.85
CA GLN A 37 26.03 -11.43 -42.22
C GLN A 37 27.56 -11.50 -42.09
N ALA A 38 28.30 -11.07 -43.11
CA ALA A 38 29.76 -11.00 -43.07
C ALA A 38 30.26 -9.99 -42.01
N LEU A 39 29.62 -8.82 -41.89
CA LEU A 39 29.91 -7.86 -40.82
C LEU A 39 29.54 -8.37 -39.42
N ALA A 40 28.40 -9.07 -39.30
CA ALA A 40 28.04 -9.71 -38.05
C ALA A 40 29.04 -10.83 -37.68
N ALA A 41 29.59 -11.55 -38.67
CA ALA A 41 30.64 -12.55 -38.46
C ALA A 41 31.95 -11.90 -38.00
N LEU A 42 32.34 -10.75 -38.58
CA LEU A 42 33.51 -9.97 -38.14
C LEU A 42 33.42 -9.56 -36.67
N GLN A 43 32.22 -9.27 -36.15
CA GLN A 43 32.02 -8.96 -34.73
C GLN A 43 32.34 -10.15 -33.79
N HIS A 44 32.36 -11.37 -34.32
CA HIS A 44 32.65 -12.60 -33.60
C HIS A 44 34.02 -13.21 -33.96
N GLU A 45 34.88 -12.50 -34.69
CA GLU A 45 36.24 -12.94 -34.98
C GLU A 45 37.16 -12.73 -33.77
N GLY A 46 37.82 -13.80 -33.32
CA GLY A 46 38.78 -13.78 -32.20
C GLY A 46 38.56 -14.90 -31.19
N SER A 47 39.40 -14.96 -30.15
CA SER A 47 39.17 -15.88 -29.04
C SER A 47 37.91 -15.49 -28.26
N PRO A 48 37.20 -16.43 -27.59
CA PRO A 48 36.03 -16.11 -26.79
C PRO A 48 36.27 -15.03 -25.72
N SER A 49 37.51 -14.93 -25.21
CA SER A 49 37.90 -13.89 -24.27
C SER A 49 37.95 -12.50 -24.91
N GLU A 50 38.51 -12.39 -26.11
CA GLU A 50 38.60 -11.12 -26.85
C GLU A 50 37.23 -10.65 -27.34
N VAL A 51 36.40 -11.56 -27.86
CA VAL A 51 35.03 -11.25 -28.28
C VAL A 51 34.20 -10.75 -27.09
N ALA A 52 34.31 -11.39 -25.92
CA ALA A 52 33.64 -10.93 -24.72
C ALA A 52 34.13 -9.55 -24.27
N ALA A 53 35.44 -9.31 -24.31
CA ALA A 53 36.03 -8.00 -23.98
C ALA A 53 35.53 -6.90 -24.91
N ASN A 54 35.40 -7.17 -26.21
CA ASN A 54 34.82 -6.25 -27.18
C ASN A 54 33.36 -5.91 -26.83
N PHE A 55 32.53 -6.91 -26.51
CA PHE A 55 31.15 -6.66 -26.07
C PHE A 55 31.07 -5.81 -24.80
N LYS A 56 31.95 -6.07 -23.82
CA LYS A 56 32.02 -5.25 -22.61
C LYS A 56 32.40 -3.81 -22.93
N LEU A 57 33.38 -3.59 -23.81
CA LEU A 57 33.81 -2.24 -24.20
C LEU A 57 32.65 -1.45 -24.85
N HIS A 58 31.92 -2.07 -25.77
CA HIS A 58 30.71 -1.48 -26.37
C HIS A 58 29.63 -1.20 -25.32
N ALA A 59 29.46 -2.09 -24.33
CA ALA A 59 28.54 -1.86 -23.22
C ALA A 59 28.96 -0.66 -22.36
N ASP A 60 30.25 -0.52 -22.04
CA ASP A 60 30.80 0.60 -21.27
C ASP A 60 30.66 1.94 -22.03
N GLU A 61 30.78 1.93 -23.36
CA GLU A 61 30.47 3.08 -24.21
C GLU A 61 28.99 3.45 -24.18
N CYS A 62 28.10 2.47 -24.35
CA CYS A 62 26.66 2.68 -24.23
C CYS A 62 26.28 3.21 -22.84
N PHE A 63 26.94 2.72 -21.79
CA PHE A 63 26.73 3.16 -20.41
C PHE A 63 27.12 4.63 -20.23
N ARG A 64 28.28 5.04 -20.74
CA ARG A 64 28.71 6.45 -20.75
C ARG A 64 27.76 7.34 -21.56
N ALA A 65 27.22 6.82 -22.66
CA ALA A 65 26.21 7.48 -23.46
C ALA A 65 24.78 7.46 -22.84
N LYS A 66 24.62 6.95 -21.60
CA LYS A 66 23.34 6.80 -20.89
C LYS A 66 22.30 5.91 -21.59
N LYS A 67 22.73 5.10 -22.57
CA LYS A 67 21.90 4.09 -23.25
C LYS A 67 21.90 2.79 -22.45
N TYR A 68 21.28 2.82 -21.27
CA TYR A 68 21.35 1.71 -20.30
C TYR A 68 20.69 0.42 -20.79
N SER A 69 19.64 0.50 -21.62
CA SER A 69 18.98 -0.66 -22.22
C SER A 69 19.92 -1.44 -23.13
N ASP A 70 20.65 -0.73 -23.99
CA ASP A 70 21.58 -1.34 -24.93
C ASP A 70 22.84 -1.84 -24.22
N ALA A 71 23.35 -1.06 -23.25
CA ALA A 71 24.45 -1.49 -22.38
C ALA A 71 24.13 -2.83 -21.69
N ALA A 72 22.94 -2.97 -21.11
CA ALA A 72 22.52 -4.21 -20.46
C ALA A 72 22.51 -5.41 -21.42
N ARG A 73 22.06 -5.22 -22.67
CA ARG A 73 22.07 -6.27 -23.71
C ARG A 73 23.49 -6.69 -24.08
N TYR A 74 24.41 -5.73 -24.23
CA TYR A 74 25.81 -6.03 -24.52
C TYR A 74 26.52 -6.74 -23.36
N TYR A 75 26.23 -6.39 -22.10
CA TYR A 75 26.76 -7.14 -20.94
C TYR A 75 26.23 -8.58 -20.89
N ILE A 76 24.95 -8.81 -21.23
CA ILE A 76 24.40 -10.17 -21.32
C ILE A 76 25.17 -10.98 -22.38
N ARG A 77 25.39 -10.41 -23.57
CA ARG A 77 26.19 -11.06 -24.63
C ARG A 77 27.60 -11.38 -24.16
N ALA A 78 28.27 -10.43 -23.50
CA ALA A 78 29.60 -10.63 -22.94
C ALA A 78 29.65 -11.79 -21.92
N LEU A 79 28.63 -11.91 -21.06
CA LEU A 79 28.51 -12.98 -20.05
C LEU A 79 28.23 -14.36 -20.66
N HIS A 80 27.60 -14.43 -21.84
CA HIS A 80 27.41 -15.67 -22.57
C HIS A 80 28.68 -16.13 -23.28
N THR A 81 29.53 -15.21 -23.72
CA THR A 81 30.76 -15.52 -24.46
C THR A 81 31.91 -15.95 -23.56
N SER A 82 32.06 -15.36 -22.36
CA SER A 82 33.17 -15.65 -21.45
C SER A 82 32.73 -16.29 -20.13
N SER A 83 33.44 -17.34 -19.74
CA SER A 83 33.26 -18.06 -18.46
C SER A 83 34.20 -17.56 -17.34
N CYS A 84 35.09 -16.60 -17.62
CA CYS A 84 36.07 -16.13 -16.63
C CYS A 84 35.40 -15.41 -15.44
N ILE A 85 35.76 -15.82 -14.21
CA ILE A 85 35.15 -15.31 -12.96
C ILE A 85 35.40 -13.81 -12.73
N VAL A 86 36.63 -13.33 -12.99
CA VAL A 86 37.01 -11.92 -12.83
C VAL A 86 36.23 -11.04 -13.82
N PHE A 87 36.09 -11.52 -15.05
CA PHE A 87 35.34 -10.84 -16.11
C PHE A 87 33.84 -10.81 -15.80
N ARG A 88 33.29 -11.94 -15.33
CA ARG A 88 31.89 -12.09 -14.91
C ARG A 88 31.51 -11.12 -13.80
N ARG A 89 32.34 -11.01 -12.76
CA ARG A 89 32.12 -10.04 -11.66
C ARG A 89 31.96 -8.61 -12.17
N ALA A 90 32.88 -8.14 -13.02
CA ALA A 90 32.84 -6.78 -13.55
C ALA A 90 31.59 -6.53 -14.42
N CYS A 91 31.24 -7.49 -15.28
CA CYS A 91 30.05 -7.38 -16.13
C CYS A 91 28.75 -7.38 -15.32
N LEU A 92 28.61 -8.27 -14.34
CA LEU A 92 27.43 -8.33 -13.46
C LEU A 92 27.26 -7.05 -12.64
N LEU A 93 28.34 -6.50 -12.11
CA LEU A 93 28.31 -5.22 -11.41
C LEU A 93 27.80 -4.11 -12.32
N ASN A 94 28.40 -3.94 -13.51
CA ASN A 94 27.99 -2.88 -14.44
C ASN A 94 26.56 -3.09 -14.97
N GLN A 95 26.16 -4.34 -15.20
CA GLN A 95 24.79 -4.70 -15.55
C GLN A 95 23.80 -4.33 -14.42
N ALA A 96 24.15 -4.57 -13.15
CA ALA A 96 23.34 -4.15 -12.01
C ALA A 96 23.18 -2.61 -11.97
N ALA A 97 24.23 -1.86 -12.31
CA ALA A 97 24.14 -0.40 -12.42
C ALA A 97 23.21 0.05 -13.55
N CYS A 98 23.24 -0.63 -14.71
CA CYS A 98 22.29 -0.39 -15.80
C CYS A 98 20.84 -0.65 -15.35
N HIS A 99 20.60 -1.78 -14.68
CA HIS A 99 19.27 -2.15 -14.21
C HIS A 99 18.74 -1.19 -13.14
N LEU A 100 19.60 -0.71 -12.23
CA LEU A 100 19.23 0.34 -11.28
C LEU A 100 18.85 1.66 -11.99
N ALA A 101 19.59 2.05 -13.03
CA ALA A 101 19.28 3.24 -13.81
C ALA A 101 17.97 3.10 -14.62
N LEU A 102 17.62 1.88 -15.04
CA LEU A 102 16.38 1.56 -15.73
C LEU A 102 15.18 1.35 -14.79
N GLY A 103 15.38 1.31 -13.46
CA GLY A 103 14.33 0.96 -12.49
C GLY A 103 14.03 -0.54 -12.40
N ASN A 104 14.81 -1.39 -13.07
CA ASN A 104 14.70 -2.86 -13.04
C ASN A 104 15.32 -3.45 -11.76
N ASN A 105 14.81 -3.04 -10.60
CA ASN A 105 15.45 -3.30 -9.29
C ASN A 105 15.56 -4.79 -8.96
N ARG A 106 14.59 -5.63 -9.37
CA ARG A 106 14.65 -7.09 -9.16
C ARG A 106 15.82 -7.73 -9.92
N LEU A 107 16.03 -7.32 -11.17
CA LEU A 107 17.15 -7.80 -11.99
C LEU A 107 18.48 -7.29 -11.45
N ALA A 108 18.54 -6.02 -11.02
CA ALA A 108 19.72 -5.46 -10.36
C ALA A 108 20.11 -6.25 -9.12
N LEU A 109 19.14 -6.60 -8.26
CA LEU A 109 19.38 -7.40 -7.06
C LEU A 109 19.90 -8.80 -7.42
N GLY A 110 19.30 -9.47 -8.41
CA GLY A 110 19.77 -10.78 -8.87
C GLY A 110 21.21 -10.74 -9.42
N CYS A 111 21.56 -9.71 -10.18
CA CYS A 111 22.95 -9.51 -10.63
C CYS A 111 23.91 -9.30 -9.45
N CYS A 112 23.50 -8.55 -8.42
CA CYS A 112 24.32 -8.34 -7.22
C CYS A 112 24.48 -9.63 -6.42
N GLN A 113 23.42 -10.43 -6.25
CA GLN A 113 23.47 -11.71 -5.55
C GLN A 113 24.46 -12.68 -6.18
N GLN A 114 24.43 -12.83 -7.52
CA GLN A 114 25.42 -13.66 -8.22
C GLN A 114 26.87 -13.22 -7.97
N VAL A 115 27.11 -11.92 -7.79
CA VAL A 115 28.44 -11.41 -7.40
C VAL A 115 28.76 -11.76 -5.95
N LEU A 116 27.79 -11.60 -5.04
CA LEU A 116 27.95 -11.88 -3.62
C LEU A 116 28.10 -13.37 -3.31
N ASP A 117 27.58 -14.26 -4.15
CA ASP A 117 27.76 -15.71 -4.02
C ASP A 117 29.23 -16.11 -4.20
N CYS A 118 29.97 -15.42 -5.08
CA CYS A 118 31.40 -15.63 -5.29
C CYS A 118 32.29 -14.70 -4.45
N HIS A 119 31.81 -13.47 -4.20
CA HIS A 119 32.54 -12.40 -3.52
C HIS A 119 31.64 -11.75 -2.46
N PRO A 120 31.47 -12.39 -1.29
CA PRO A 120 30.48 -11.99 -0.28
C PRO A 120 30.72 -10.60 0.35
N ASN A 121 31.95 -10.08 0.20
CA ASN A 121 32.42 -8.81 0.76
C ASN A 121 32.59 -7.72 -0.31
N ASP A 122 32.03 -7.88 -1.51
CA ASP A 122 32.11 -6.85 -2.55
C ASP A 122 31.28 -5.60 -2.21
N ALA A 123 31.94 -4.48 -1.88
CA ALA A 123 31.27 -3.22 -1.52
C ALA A 123 30.26 -2.74 -2.56
N LYS A 124 30.60 -2.84 -3.85
CA LYS A 124 29.78 -2.30 -4.93
C LYS A 124 28.52 -3.15 -5.11
N ALA A 125 28.65 -4.47 -4.97
CA ALA A 125 27.51 -5.38 -4.99
C ALA A 125 26.61 -5.16 -3.77
N LEU A 126 27.17 -5.03 -2.56
CA LEU A 126 26.41 -4.77 -1.33
C LEU A 126 25.66 -3.43 -1.40
N TYR A 127 26.31 -2.34 -1.81
CA TYR A 127 25.67 -1.03 -1.98
C TYR A 127 24.54 -1.06 -3.01
N ARG A 128 24.78 -1.68 -4.18
CA ARG A 128 23.77 -1.76 -5.25
C ARG A 128 22.61 -2.67 -4.86
N ALA A 129 22.87 -3.76 -4.13
CA ALA A 129 21.83 -4.61 -3.56
C ALA A 129 20.97 -3.86 -2.54
N ALA A 130 21.60 -3.12 -1.61
CA ALA A 130 20.88 -2.28 -0.66
C ALA A 130 19.98 -1.25 -1.37
N LYS A 131 20.52 -0.56 -2.39
CA LYS A 131 19.75 0.39 -3.19
C LYS A 131 18.59 -0.29 -3.93
N ALA A 132 18.81 -1.47 -4.51
CA ALA A 132 17.75 -2.24 -5.16
C ALA A 132 16.65 -2.65 -4.17
N CYS A 133 17.01 -3.14 -2.98
CA CYS A 133 16.08 -3.52 -1.93
C CYS A 133 15.26 -2.32 -1.42
N PHE A 134 15.90 -1.16 -1.24
CA PHE A 134 15.21 0.08 -0.89
C PHE A 134 14.15 0.46 -1.94
N MET A 135 14.50 0.38 -3.23
CA MET A 135 13.55 0.67 -4.31
C MET A 135 12.45 -0.39 -4.46
N LEU A 136 12.61 -1.57 -3.87
CA LEU A 136 11.61 -2.65 -3.82
C LEU A 136 10.78 -2.62 -2.53
N ASP A 137 10.96 -1.62 -1.66
CA ASP A 137 10.37 -1.54 -0.32
C ASP A 137 10.70 -2.73 0.60
N ARG A 138 11.80 -3.46 0.28
CA ARG A 138 12.38 -4.54 1.11
C ARG A 138 13.36 -3.93 2.10
N LEU A 139 12.83 -3.14 3.05
CA LEU A 139 13.62 -2.24 3.91
C LEU A 139 14.52 -2.98 4.89
N GLU A 140 14.08 -4.11 5.44
CA GLU A 140 14.88 -4.93 6.35
C GLU A 140 16.13 -5.50 5.67
N GLU A 141 15.96 -6.09 4.49
CA GLU A 141 17.07 -6.61 3.69
C GLU A 141 18.01 -5.50 3.22
N CYS A 142 17.48 -4.32 2.91
CA CYS A 142 18.29 -3.13 2.64
C CYS A 142 19.23 -2.83 3.82
N LEU A 143 18.70 -2.78 5.05
CA LEU A 143 19.50 -2.54 6.25
C LEU A 143 20.53 -3.65 6.50
N GLN A 144 20.20 -4.91 6.21
CA GLN A 144 21.14 -6.03 6.31
C GLN A 144 22.31 -5.88 5.33
N TYR A 145 22.05 -5.52 4.07
CA TYR A 145 23.11 -5.25 3.09
C TYR A 145 23.98 -4.05 3.47
N ILE A 146 23.37 -2.99 4.02
CA ILE A 146 24.10 -1.82 4.52
C ILE A 146 25.01 -2.22 5.70
N ALA A 147 24.49 -2.96 6.68
CA ALA A 147 25.25 -3.40 7.84
C ALA A 147 26.47 -4.26 7.42
N ARG A 148 26.26 -5.18 6.47
CA ARG A 148 27.34 -5.98 5.87
C ARG A 148 28.37 -5.10 5.16
N CYS A 149 27.93 -4.06 4.45
CA CYS A 149 28.86 -3.17 3.75
C CYS A 149 29.72 -2.37 4.73
N ILE A 150 29.14 -1.89 5.83
CA ILE A 150 29.85 -1.16 6.89
C ILE A 150 30.84 -2.08 7.62
N SER A 151 30.49 -3.34 7.88
CA SER A 151 31.39 -4.29 8.56
C SER A 151 32.63 -4.64 7.75
N VAL A 152 32.54 -4.65 6.41
CA VAL A 152 33.67 -4.94 5.52
C VAL A 152 34.62 -3.74 5.38
N TYR A 153 34.08 -2.52 5.47
CA TYR A 153 34.84 -1.27 5.39
C TYR A 153 34.67 -0.45 6.68
N PRO A 154 35.22 -0.92 7.81
CA PRO A 154 35.17 -0.16 9.04
C PRO A 154 35.98 1.12 8.85
N VAL A 155 35.29 2.27 8.90
CA VAL A 155 36.00 3.54 9.02
C VAL A 155 36.65 3.58 10.38
N GLN A 156 37.96 3.78 10.41
CA GLN A 156 38.64 4.15 11.65
C GLN A 156 37.97 5.44 12.15
N PRO A 157 37.45 5.48 13.38
CA PRO A 157 36.83 6.69 13.88
C PRO A 157 37.85 7.82 13.78
N SER A 158 37.49 8.91 13.10
CA SER A 158 38.27 10.14 13.23
C SER A 158 38.23 10.53 14.72
N PRO A 159 39.35 10.95 15.33
CA PRO A 159 39.41 11.25 16.77
C PRO A 159 38.61 12.51 17.19
N ALA A 160 37.62 12.94 16.41
CA ALA A 160 36.84 14.15 16.62
C ALA A 160 35.35 13.89 16.83
N SER A 161 35.00 12.88 17.64
CA SER A 161 33.66 12.80 18.26
C SER A 161 33.67 11.90 19.50
N SER A 162 34.65 12.05 20.37
CA SER A 162 34.62 11.48 21.72
C SER A 162 34.23 12.56 22.73
N SER A 163 32.94 12.87 22.76
CA SER A 163 32.26 13.33 23.95
C SER A 163 30.90 12.63 23.96
N ASP A 164 30.87 11.39 24.45
CA ASP A 164 30.05 11.09 25.61
C ASP A 164 29.91 9.59 25.89
N THR A 165 30.26 9.28 27.15
CA THR A 165 29.78 8.18 27.99
C THR A 165 30.65 6.94 28.09
N ARG A 166 31.44 6.95 29.16
CA ARG A 166 32.02 5.80 29.87
C ARG A 166 31.01 4.67 30.06
N ILE A 167 31.35 3.47 29.61
CA ILE A 167 31.02 2.24 30.32
C ILE A 167 32.29 1.38 30.35
N HIS A 168 32.86 1.23 31.55
CA HIS A 168 33.92 0.26 31.86
C HIS A 168 33.32 -1.15 31.88
N GLY A 169 34.00 -2.11 31.26
CA GLY A 169 33.76 -3.53 31.56
C GLY A 169 34.13 -4.48 30.43
N GLN A 170 35.37 -4.99 30.48
CA GLN A 170 35.79 -6.30 29.99
C GLN A 170 35.68 -6.58 28.48
N THR A 171 36.84 -6.61 27.80
CA THR A 171 37.26 -7.73 26.92
C THR A 171 38.66 -7.43 26.36
N ASP A 172 39.67 -7.60 27.22
CA ASP A 172 41.08 -7.70 26.82
C ASP A 172 41.34 -9.07 26.18
N GLU A 173 40.88 -9.33 24.95
CA GLU A 173 41.33 -10.51 24.19
C GLU A 173 41.02 -10.50 22.67
N TYR A 174 40.90 -9.33 22.04
CA TYR A 174 40.61 -9.25 20.59
C TYR A 174 41.68 -8.54 19.74
N THR A 175 42.75 -8.01 20.34
CA THR A 175 43.72 -7.11 19.67
C THR A 175 44.99 -7.78 19.13
N GLN A 176 45.12 -9.11 19.16
CA GLN A 176 46.31 -9.79 18.59
C GLN A 176 46.04 -10.68 17.36
N ASN A 177 44.78 -10.94 16.99
CA ASN A 177 44.47 -11.82 15.85
C ASN A 177 44.20 -11.10 14.52
N THR A 178 44.24 -9.77 14.47
CA THR A 178 43.98 -9.00 13.25
C THR A 178 45.23 -8.77 12.38
N GLN A 179 46.43 -9.13 12.85
CA GLN A 179 47.68 -8.98 12.08
C GLN A 179 48.01 -10.15 11.14
N LYS A 180 47.26 -11.27 11.15
CA LYS A 180 47.64 -12.50 10.42
C LYS A 180 46.85 -12.85 9.17
N ASN A 181 45.88 -12.04 8.75
CA ASN A 181 45.16 -12.23 7.47
C ASN A 181 45.42 -11.06 6.50
N ALA A 182 46.66 -10.58 6.44
CA ALA A 182 47.10 -9.57 5.46
C ALA A 182 47.59 -10.18 4.13
N ASP A 183 47.67 -11.51 4.03
CA ASP A 183 48.09 -12.19 2.82
C ASP A 183 46.93 -13.05 2.29
N ILE A 184 46.72 -12.97 0.97
CA ILE A 184 45.66 -13.63 0.17
C ILE A 184 44.40 -12.77 -0.04
N GLN A 185 44.55 -11.67 -0.78
CA GLN A 185 43.83 -11.38 -2.03
C GLN A 185 44.03 -9.90 -2.41
N GLY A 186 44.43 -9.67 -3.66
CA GLY A 186 44.83 -8.37 -4.17
C GLY A 186 43.80 -7.26 -3.91
N ASN A 187 44.16 -6.36 -3.00
CA ASN A 187 43.54 -5.04 -2.86
C ASN A 187 43.83 -4.23 -4.12
N ALA A 188 42.87 -4.21 -5.06
CA ALA A 188 42.75 -3.08 -5.96
C ALA A 188 42.33 -1.87 -5.11
N CYS A 189 43.31 -1.04 -4.76
CA CYS A 189 43.11 0.22 -4.05
C CYS A 189 42.04 1.04 -4.76
N ILE A 190 40.85 1.13 -4.16
CA ILE A 190 39.89 2.18 -4.49
C ILE A 190 40.47 3.45 -3.86
N HIS A 191 40.69 4.50 -4.65
CA HIS A 191 41.17 5.79 -4.17
C HIS A 191 40.37 6.23 -2.93
N SER A 192 41.05 6.70 -1.87
CA SER A 192 40.49 7.04 -0.55
C SER A 192 39.21 7.89 -0.61
N ASP A 193 39.13 8.77 -1.61
CA ASP A 193 38.03 9.73 -1.76
C ASP A 193 36.73 9.04 -2.23
N SER A 194 36.84 7.97 -3.02
CA SER A 194 35.69 7.19 -3.50
C SER A 194 35.06 6.32 -2.42
N VAL A 195 35.81 5.93 -1.38
CA VAL A 195 35.28 5.12 -0.27
C VAL A 195 34.45 5.99 0.67
N SER A 196 34.90 7.23 0.94
CA SER A 196 34.19 8.20 1.77
C SER A 196 32.82 8.58 1.18
N GLU A 197 32.74 8.82 -0.13
CA GLU A 197 31.47 9.11 -0.82
C GLU A 197 30.47 7.95 -0.76
N THR A 198 30.95 6.71 -0.94
CA THR A 198 30.08 5.52 -0.88
C THR A 198 29.52 5.28 0.53
N LEU A 199 30.30 5.58 1.57
CA LEU A 199 29.83 5.45 2.94
C LEU A 199 28.77 6.50 3.28
N ARG A 200 29.00 7.75 2.90
CA ARG A 200 27.99 8.81 3.07
C ARG A 200 26.68 8.47 2.38
N ALA A 201 26.75 7.92 1.17
CA ALA A 201 25.57 7.45 0.45
C ALA A 201 24.86 6.26 1.13
N LEU A 202 25.61 5.39 1.82
CA LEU A 202 25.05 4.29 2.62
C LEU A 202 24.36 4.80 3.88
N GLU A 203 24.97 5.76 4.60
CA GLU A 203 24.37 6.38 5.78
C GLU A 203 23.06 7.11 5.44
N GLU A 204 23.05 7.85 4.32
CA GLU A 204 21.82 8.48 3.82
C GLU A 204 20.75 7.45 3.47
N LEU A 205 21.13 6.37 2.77
CA LEU A 205 20.20 5.29 2.42
C LEU A 205 19.68 4.58 3.69
N GLN A 206 20.52 4.38 4.70
CA GLN A 206 20.15 3.80 5.98
C GLN A 206 19.15 4.67 6.74
N ALA A 207 19.40 5.98 6.81
CA ALA A 207 18.50 6.93 7.43
C ALA A 207 17.13 6.95 6.74
N ARG A 208 17.12 6.97 5.40
CA ARG A 208 15.89 6.92 4.60
C ARG A 208 15.12 5.61 4.81
N ALA A 209 15.80 4.47 4.86
CA ALA A 209 15.18 3.18 5.11
C ALA A 209 14.53 3.13 6.51
N ARG A 210 15.25 3.60 7.55
CA ARG A 210 14.72 3.66 8.92
C ARG A 210 13.53 4.61 9.06
N GLN A 211 13.61 5.80 8.44
CA GLN A 211 12.48 6.74 8.41
C GLN A 211 11.26 6.12 7.73
N ARG A 212 11.46 5.38 6.63
CA ARG A 212 10.38 4.70 5.93
C ARG A 212 9.75 3.60 6.78
N ILE A 213 10.55 2.78 7.48
CA ILE A 213 10.06 1.75 8.41
C ILE A 213 9.20 2.40 9.51
N ALA A 214 9.73 3.42 10.20
CA ALA A 214 9.02 4.10 11.28
C ALA A 214 7.69 4.71 10.80
N TYR A 215 7.67 5.28 9.59
CA TYR A 215 6.44 5.80 8.98
C TYR A 215 5.39 4.70 8.72
N LEU A 216 5.82 3.53 8.22
CA LEU A 216 4.93 2.40 7.95
C LEU A 216 4.39 1.80 9.25
N GLU A 217 5.23 1.66 10.27
CA GLU A 217 4.86 1.18 11.60
C GLU A 217 3.85 2.11 12.26
N GLN A 218 4.07 3.44 12.21
CA GLN A 218 3.13 4.41 12.75
C GLN A 218 1.76 4.30 12.06
N ARG A 219 1.74 4.20 10.73
CA ARG A 219 0.49 4.04 9.98
C ARG A 219 -0.24 2.73 10.30
N ALA A 220 0.50 1.64 10.48
CA ALA A 220 -0.08 0.36 10.87
C ALA A 220 -0.64 0.41 12.30
N ALA A 221 0.07 1.05 13.23
CA ALA A 221 -0.38 1.26 14.60
C ALA A 221 -1.65 2.11 14.65
N ASP A 222 -1.72 3.20 13.88
CA ASP A 222 -2.90 4.07 13.79
C ASP A 222 -4.11 3.31 13.20
N ALA A 223 -3.90 2.49 12.17
CA ALA A 223 -4.95 1.67 11.58
C ALA A 223 -5.49 0.63 12.59
N CYS A 224 -4.58 -0.08 13.26
CA CYS A 224 -4.92 -1.06 14.30
C CYS A 224 -5.66 -0.39 15.47
N ALA A 225 -5.21 0.78 15.93
CA ALA A 225 -5.86 1.52 17.01
C ALA A 225 -7.29 1.95 16.66
N ARG A 226 -7.53 2.40 15.42
CA ARG A 226 -8.89 2.75 14.94
C ARG A 226 -9.81 1.54 14.92
N GLU A 227 -9.31 0.40 14.43
CA GLU A 227 -10.07 -0.84 14.37
C GLU A 227 -10.40 -1.35 15.78
N GLN A 228 -9.44 -1.35 16.71
CA GLN A 228 -9.66 -1.70 18.11
C GLN A 228 -10.68 -0.78 18.77
N LEU A 229 -10.62 0.53 18.51
CA LEU A 229 -11.59 1.48 19.04
C LEU A 229 -13.00 1.20 18.49
N ALA A 230 -13.13 0.94 17.19
CA ALA A 230 -14.40 0.58 16.57
C ALA A 230 -14.98 -0.72 17.16
N GLN A 231 -14.15 -1.73 17.37
CA GLN A 231 -14.57 -2.99 17.99
C GLN A 231 -15.01 -2.78 19.44
N ARG A 232 -14.24 -2.03 20.24
CA ARG A 232 -14.62 -1.69 21.61
C ARG A 232 -15.95 -0.95 21.68
N LYS A 233 -16.19 0.02 20.79
CA LYS A 233 -17.48 0.72 20.71
C LYS A 233 -18.64 -0.25 20.42
N LYS A 234 -18.46 -1.19 19.49
CA LYS A 234 -19.46 -2.23 19.19
C LYS A 234 -19.71 -3.14 20.40
N ASP A 235 -18.66 -3.61 21.05
CA ASP A 235 -18.78 -4.49 22.23
C ASP A 235 -19.48 -3.78 23.40
N THR A 236 -19.13 -2.52 23.64
CA THR A 236 -19.78 -1.67 24.65
C THR A 236 -21.27 -1.46 24.32
N LEU A 237 -21.61 -1.18 23.05
CA LEU A 237 -23.01 -1.05 22.62
C LEU A 237 -23.78 -2.35 22.83
N ILE A 238 -23.22 -3.50 22.41
CA ILE A 238 -23.85 -4.81 22.61
C ILE A 238 -24.07 -5.09 24.10
N HIS A 239 -23.09 -4.75 24.95
CA HIS A 239 -23.23 -4.88 26.39
C HIS A 239 -24.35 -3.98 26.94
N ALA A 240 -24.40 -2.71 26.50
CA ALA A 240 -25.42 -1.75 26.89
C ALA A 240 -26.84 -2.23 26.51
N LEU A 241 -27.01 -2.81 25.32
CA LEU A 241 -28.28 -3.37 24.85
C LEU A 241 -28.73 -4.58 25.67
N LYS A 242 -27.81 -5.51 25.95
CA LYS A 242 -28.08 -6.70 26.77
C LYS A 242 -28.51 -6.32 28.18
N THR A 243 -27.79 -5.41 28.82
CA THR A 243 -28.13 -4.91 30.17
C THR A 243 -29.50 -4.23 30.20
N ARG A 244 -29.89 -3.59 29.09
CA ARG A 244 -31.20 -2.93 28.97
C ARG A 244 -32.34 -3.86 28.55
N GLY A 245 -32.07 -5.12 28.22
CA GLY A 245 -33.07 -6.10 27.77
C GLY A 245 -33.63 -5.82 26.37
N ILE A 246 -32.88 -5.10 25.52
CA ILE A 246 -33.32 -4.75 24.17
C ILE A 246 -32.90 -5.86 23.20
N ARG A 247 -33.83 -6.32 22.37
CA ARG A 247 -33.56 -7.25 21.26
C ARG A 247 -33.49 -6.46 19.96
N VAL A 248 -32.43 -6.70 19.18
CA VAL A 248 -32.22 -6.07 17.87
C VAL A 248 -32.12 -7.16 16.83
N ARG A 249 -32.80 -6.97 15.70
CA ARG A 249 -32.74 -7.83 14.52
C ARG A 249 -32.18 -7.02 13.37
N ASP A 250 -31.09 -7.49 12.78
CA ASP A 250 -30.49 -6.89 11.58
C ASP A 250 -31.17 -7.46 10.33
N SER A 251 -31.71 -6.59 9.49
CA SER A 251 -32.35 -6.92 8.21
C SER A 251 -31.38 -6.84 7.04
N GLY A 252 -30.23 -6.15 7.22
CA GLY A 252 -29.28 -5.84 6.16
C GLY A 252 -29.71 -4.69 5.23
N ASP A 253 -30.90 -4.10 5.42
CA ASP A 253 -31.44 -2.97 4.64
C ASP A 253 -31.76 -1.78 5.56
N ALA A 254 -30.85 -1.50 6.49
CA ALA A 254 -30.95 -0.37 7.39
C ALA A 254 -30.85 0.96 6.61
N PRO A 255 -31.64 1.99 6.96
CA PRO A 255 -31.43 3.32 6.41
C PRO A 255 -30.01 3.82 6.69
N PRO A 256 -29.35 4.53 5.75
CA PRO A 256 -27.94 4.92 5.90
C PRO A 256 -27.68 5.85 7.10
N ASP A 257 -28.71 6.60 7.53
CA ASP A 257 -28.63 7.53 8.67
C ASP A 257 -29.20 6.93 9.97
N ALA A 258 -29.52 5.63 9.98
CA ALA A 258 -30.08 4.92 11.11
C ALA A 258 -29.01 4.16 11.91
N GLU A 259 -28.19 4.88 12.68
CA GLU A 259 -27.20 4.26 13.56
C GLU A 259 -27.56 4.48 15.04
N MET A 260 -27.81 3.37 15.76
CA MET A 260 -27.98 3.39 17.20
C MET A 260 -26.61 3.52 17.89
N ARG A 261 -26.48 4.48 18.80
CA ARG A 261 -25.19 4.78 19.46
C ARG A 261 -25.37 5.18 20.92
N LEU A 262 -24.29 5.05 21.68
CA LEU A 262 -24.22 5.57 23.04
C LEU A 262 -23.72 7.02 23.01
N ASP A 263 -24.30 7.89 23.83
CA ASP A 263 -23.86 9.28 23.99
C ASP A 263 -22.35 9.34 24.34
N ALA A 264 -21.93 8.52 25.31
CA ALA A 264 -20.52 8.21 25.52
C ALA A 264 -20.19 6.82 24.94
N SER A 265 -19.65 6.79 23.73
CA SER A 265 -19.41 5.57 22.93
C SER A 265 -18.62 4.42 23.59
N LEU A 266 -17.90 4.67 24.68
CA LEU A 266 -17.14 3.66 25.44
C LEU A 266 -17.70 3.38 26.84
N ASP A 267 -18.80 4.04 27.22
CA ASP A 267 -19.48 3.84 28.50
C ASP A 267 -20.86 3.22 28.28
N ALA A 268 -21.00 1.95 28.69
CA ALA A 268 -22.25 1.21 28.55
C ALA A 268 -23.38 1.75 29.45
N ALA A 269 -23.07 2.53 30.49
CA ALA A 269 -24.06 3.15 31.37
C ALA A 269 -24.60 4.47 30.81
N SER A 270 -23.92 5.06 29.83
CA SER A 270 -24.36 6.30 29.19
C SER A 270 -25.67 6.13 28.44
N THR A 271 -26.34 7.25 28.16
CA THR A 271 -27.64 7.29 27.49
C THR A 271 -27.55 6.69 26.09
N LEU A 272 -28.44 5.75 25.81
CA LEU A 272 -28.60 5.17 24.47
C LEU A 272 -29.39 6.14 23.58
N LEU A 273 -28.90 6.39 22.38
CA LEU A 273 -29.53 7.23 21.36
C LEU A 273 -30.05 6.32 20.25
N PHE A 274 -31.35 6.40 19.98
CA PHE A 274 -32.01 5.60 18.95
C PHE A 274 -32.36 6.45 17.74
N PRO A 275 -32.19 5.92 16.52
CA PRO A 275 -32.95 6.40 15.38
C PRO A 275 -34.43 6.03 15.56
N MET A 276 -35.32 6.97 15.24
CA MET A 276 -36.76 6.78 15.42
C MET A 276 -37.53 7.15 14.14
N ALA A 277 -38.38 6.22 13.68
CA ALA A 277 -39.32 6.45 12.60
C ALA A 277 -40.73 6.70 13.17
N VAL A 278 -41.26 7.89 12.91
CA VAL A 278 -42.61 8.32 13.29
C VAL A 278 -43.51 8.17 12.07
N ALA A 279 -44.35 7.14 12.04
CA ALA A 279 -45.25 6.89 10.92
C ALA A 279 -46.67 7.37 11.21
N TYR A 280 -47.32 7.91 10.18
CA TYR A 280 -48.70 8.40 10.18
C TYR A 280 -49.54 7.57 9.19
N PRO A 281 -50.07 6.40 9.60
CA PRO A 281 -50.66 5.43 8.67
C PRO A 281 -51.84 5.96 7.85
N LEU A 282 -52.69 6.82 8.43
CA LEU A 282 -53.84 7.39 7.73
C LEU A 282 -53.43 8.41 6.66
N ALA A 283 -52.35 9.16 6.91
CA ALA A 283 -51.78 10.12 5.96
C ALA A 283 -50.81 9.46 4.97
N ARG A 284 -50.32 8.25 5.26
CA ARG A 284 -49.27 7.53 4.51
C ARG A 284 -47.96 8.32 4.40
N VAL A 285 -47.63 9.05 5.45
CA VAL A 285 -46.40 9.82 5.60
C VAL A 285 -45.62 9.27 6.78
N SER A 286 -44.30 9.39 6.76
CA SER A 286 -43.42 9.07 7.89
C SER A 286 -42.31 10.09 8.01
N ASP A 287 -42.03 10.51 9.24
CA ASP A 287 -40.89 11.33 9.58
C ASP A 287 -39.80 10.46 10.23
N PHE A 288 -38.54 10.80 10.01
CA PHE A 288 -37.40 10.08 10.57
C PHE A 288 -36.55 11.03 11.41
N ILE A 289 -36.33 10.65 12.66
CA ILE A 289 -35.48 11.36 13.61
C ILE A 289 -34.22 10.53 13.80
N THR A 290 -33.06 11.11 13.51
CA THR A 290 -31.79 10.40 13.57
C THR A 290 -31.39 10.03 15.00
N GLU A 291 -31.70 10.90 15.97
CA GLU A 291 -31.23 10.75 17.35
C GLU A 291 -32.31 11.11 18.37
N VAL A 292 -32.78 10.12 19.10
CA VAL A 292 -33.69 10.27 20.23
C VAL A 292 -33.08 9.59 21.46
N ALA A 293 -32.92 10.34 22.55
CA ALA A 293 -32.41 9.81 23.80
C ALA A 293 -33.39 8.83 24.44
N GLU A 294 -32.88 7.74 25.00
CA GLU A 294 -33.70 6.70 25.66
C GLU A 294 -34.53 7.21 26.84
N THR A 295 -34.08 8.32 27.45
CA THR A 295 -34.71 9.00 28.58
C THR A 295 -35.82 9.97 28.17
N CYS A 296 -35.89 10.33 26.89
CA CYS A 296 -36.90 11.23 26.34
C CYS A 296 -38.29 10.58 26.44
N THR A 297 -39.33 11.40 26.64
CA THR A 297 -40.72 10.92 26.64
C THR A 297 -41.32 10.96 25.24
N LEU A 298 -42.29 10.09 24.96
CA LEU A 298 -42.99 10.11 23.67
C LEU A 298 -43.70 11.46 23.43
N SER A 299 -44.16 12.13 24.49
CA SER A 299 -44.74 13.48 24.44
C SER A 299 -43.73 14.53 23.94
N GLU A 300 -42.48 14.48 24.43
CA GLU A 300 -41.40 15.36 23.94
C GLU A 300 -41.11 15.12 22.46
N VAL A 301 -41.03 13.85 22.04
CA VAL A 301 -40.85 13.50 20.62
C VAL A 301 -42.01 14.00 19.76
N LEU A 302 -43.26 13.81 20.21
CA LEU A 302 -44.44 14.30 19.50
C LEU A 302 -44.47 15.83 19.42
N ASN A 303 -44.08 16.53 20.49
CA ASN A 303 -43.99 17.99 20.47
C ASN A 303 -42.89 18.48 19.52
N TYR A 304 -41.81 17.71 19.37
CA TYR A 304 -40.77 18.03 18.40
C TYR A 304 -41.27 17.92 16.95
N VAL A 305 -41.97 16.83 16.61
CA VAL A 305 -42.44 16.59 15.22
C VAL A 305 -43.73 17.34 14.89
N LEU A 306 -44.68 17.40 15.84
CA LEU A 306 -46.02 18.00 15.67
C LEU A 306 -46.16 19.36 16.39
N GLY A 307 -45.06 20.00 16.78
CA GLY A 307 -45.07 21.30 17.44
C GLY A 307 -45.65 22.40 16.55
N SER A 308 -45.43 22.30 15.24
CA SER A 308 -46.14 23.06 14.21
C SER A 308 -47.09 22.14 13.44
N LYS A 309 -48.22 22.68 13.01
CA LYS A 309 -49.17 21.96 12.15
C LYS A 309 -48.46 21.48 10.87
N PRO A 310 -48.41 20.18 10.59
CA PRO A 310 -47.82 19.67 9.35
C PRO A 310 -48.61 20.13 8.11
N GLU A 311 -47.91 20.37 6.99
CA GLU A 311 -48.55 20.85 5.76
C GLU A 311 -49.54 19.85 5.15
N TRP A 312 -49.27 18.55 5.34
CA TRP A 312 -50.13 17.47 4.85
C TRP A 312 -51.42 17.30 5.67
N ASP A 313 -51.48 17.83 6.89
CA ASP A 313 -52.64 17.74 7.77
C ASP A 313 -53.62 18.89 7.52
N GLN A 314 -54.36 18.86 6.41
CA GLN A 314 -55.32 19.92 6.08
C GLN A 314 -56.40 20.09 7.16
N ALA A 315 -56.88 18.96 7.71
CA ALA A 315 -57.92 18.90 8.74
C ALA A 315 -57.47 19.41 10.12
N GLY A 316 -56.17 19.40 10.41
CA GLY A 316 -55.64 19.82 11.71
C GLY A 316 -55.88 18.78 12.81
N GLU A 317 -56.01 17.51 12.44
CA GLU A 317 -56.28 16.39 13.35
C GLU A 317 -55.04 15.92 14.12
N TYR A 318 -53.85 16.19 13.58
CA TYR A 318 -52.56 15.77 14.12
C TYR A 318 -51.90 16.87 14.96
N ARG A 319 -52.36 17.00 16.21
CA ARG A 319 -51.72 17.81 17.25
C ARG A 319 -51.18 16.91 18.34
N ALA A 320 -50.10 17.34 19.01
CA ALA A 320 -49.48 16.56 20.08
C ALA A 320 -50.46 16.09 21.18
N ASP A 321 -51.52 16.85 21.46
CA ASP A 321 -52.56 16.51 22.44
C ASP A 321 -53.71 15.64 21.90
N SER A 322 -53.95 15.63 20.58
CA SER A 322 -55.07 14.91 19.95
C SER A 322 -54.69 13.53 19.41
N VAL A 323 -53.39 13.22 19.38
CA VAL A 323 -52.87 11.96 18.87
C VAL A 323 -52.56 10.97 19.99
N SER A 324 -52.67 9.69 19.65
CA SER A 324 -52.21 8.57 20.47
C SER A 324 -51.05 7.87 19.78
N VAL A 325 -50.13 7.36 20.58
CA VAL A 325 -48.97 6.59 20.10
C VAL A 325 -49.25 5.10 20.26
N CYS A 326 -49.05 4.38 19.17
CA CYS A 326 -49.10 2.93 19.13
C CYS A 326 -47.74 2.40 18.67
N MET A 327 -47.35 1.21 19.13
CA MET A 327 -46.15 0.52 18.65
C MET A 327 -46.50 -0.91 18.24
N GLU A 328 -45.77 -1.41 17.25
CA GLU A 328 -45.87 -2.81 16.84
C GLU A 328 -45.14 -3.69 17.86
N ALA A 329 -45.84 -4.70 18.38
CA ALA A 329 -45.32 -5.74 19.26
C ALA A 329 -45.37 -7.10 18.53
N GLU A 330 -44.77 -8.15 19.12
CA GLU A 330 -44.79 -9.49 18.53
C GLU A 330 -46.20 -10.05 18.30
N THR A 331 -47.15 -9.65 19.14
CA THR A 331 -48.53 -10.18 19.14
C THR A 331 -49.56 -9.25 18.53
N GLY A 332 -49.19 -8.05 18.07
CA GLY A 332 -50.16 -7.05 17.61
C GLY A 332 -49.68 -5.60 17.74
N VAL A 333 -50.62 -4.67 17.90
CA VAL A 333 -50.33 -3.25 18.10
C VAL A 333 -50.70 -2.84 19.52
N VAL A 334 -49.74 -2.27 20.26
CA VAL A 334 -49.94 -1.85 21.66
C VAL A 334 -50.02 -0.34 21.74
N ARG A 335 -51.05 0.18 22.41
CA ARG A 335 -51.18 1.62 22.71
C ARG A 335 -50.31 2.00 23.90
N ILE A 336 -49.48 3.02 23.75
CA ILE A 336 -48.54 3.47 24.80
C ILE A 336 -48.97 4.85 25.30
N HIS A 337 -48.77 5.08 26.60
CA HIS A 337 -49.03 6.38 27.20
C HIS A 337 -47.99 7.41 26.73
N ARG A 338 -48.43 8.64 26.44
CA ARG A 338 -47.57 9.70 25.91
C ARG A 338 -46.43 10.11 26.86
N ASP A 339 -46.64 9.99 28.16
CA ASP A 339 -45.62 10.33 29.17
C ASP A 339 -44.63 9.18 29.44
N THR A 340 -44.75 8.05 28.74
CA THR A 340 -43.80 6.94 28.85
C THR A 340 -42.50 7.30 28.13
N ARG A 341 -41.37 6.92 28.74
CA ARG A 341 -40.04 7.08 28.13
C ARG A 341 -39.85 6.09 26.99
N VAL A 342 -39.03 6.45 26.00
CA VAL A 342 -38.75 5.60 24.83
C VAL A 342 -38.24 4.23 25.25
N ILE A 343 -37.31 4.15 26.22
CA ILE A 343 -36.80 2.86 26.71
C ILE A 343 -37.87 1.97 27.32
N ASP A 344 -38.78 2.56 28.08
CA ASP A 344 -39.84 1.83 28.78
C ASP A 344 -40.88 1.36 27.75
N ALA A 345 -41.18 2.19 26.73
CA ALA A 345 -42.06 1.84 25.61
C ALA A 345 -41.54 0.63 24.80
N VAL A 346 -40.25 0.62 24.45
CA VAL A 346 -39.60 -0.50 23.75
C VAL A 346 -39.66 -1.79 24.59
N ARG A 347 -39.40 -1.69 25.89
CA ARG A 347 -39.47 -2.83 26.82
C ARG A 347 -40.88 -3.39 26.97
N ILE A 348 -41.89 -2.52 27.13
CA ILE A 348 -43.29 -2.93 27.30
C ILE A 348 -43.79 -3.71 26.09
N CYS A 349 -43.44 -3.27 24.87
CA CYS A 349 -43.88 -3.95 23.66
C CYS A 349 -43.14 -5.27 23.42
N GLY A 350 -42.03 -5.51 24.12
CA GLY A 350 -41.15 -6.65 23.86
C GLY A 350 -40.71 -6.70 22.40
N ALA A 351 -40.75 -5.58 21.69
CA ALA A 351 -40.56 -5.54 20.24
C ALA A 351 -39.09 -5.76 19.90
N GLU A 352 -38.82 -6.60 18.90
CA GLU A 352 -37.51 -6.67 18.29
C GLU A 352 -37.30 -5.42 17.43
N LEU A 353 -36.32 -4.59 17.78
CA LEU A 353 -35.98 -3.42 16.98
C LEU A 353 -35.34 -3.90 15.67
N LEU A 354 -36.03 -3.67 14.56
CA LEU A 354 -35.49 -3.91 13.23
C LEU A 354 -34.44 -2.83 12.93
N ASP A 355 -33.21 -3.25 12.63
CA ASP A 355 -32.07 -2.38 12.32
C ASP A 355 -31.74 -1.35 13.42
N GLY A 356 -32.15 -1.63 14.66
CA GLY A 356 -31.96 -0.70 15.78
C GLY A 356 -32.85 0.55 15.73
N VAL A 357 -33.84 0.59 14.82
CA VAL A 357 -34.77 1.71 14.67
C VAL A 357 -36.02 1.51 15.51
N VAL A 358 -36.37 2.51 16.31
CA VAL A 358 -37.65 2.55 17.03
C VAL A 358 -38.74 3.04 16.08
N ARG A 359 -39.76 2.22 15.81
CA ARG A 359 -40.89 2.61 14.98
C ARG A 359 -42.12 2.88 15.83
N ILE A 360 -42.68 4.08 15.72
CA ILE A 360 -43.93 4.46 16.37
C ILE A 360 -44.99 4.80 15.33
N LEU A 361 -46.23 4.43 15.62
CA LEU A 361 -47.42 4.72 14.82
C LEU A 361 -48.24 5.80 15.52
N VAL A 362 -48.43 6.94 14.86
CA VAL A 362 -49.16 8.07 15.43
C VAL A 362 -50.52 8.20 14.73
N LEU A 363 -51.59 8.15 15.52
CA LEU A 363 -52.97 8.16 15.04
C LEU A 363 -53.82 9.14 15.85
N PRO A 364 -54.78 9.86 15.22
CA PRO A 364 -55.75 10.68 15.96
C PRO A 364 -56.59 9.79 16.89
N THR A 365 -56.81 10.25 18.12
CA THR A 365 -57.41 9.43 19.19
C THR A 365 -58.80 8.89 18.82
N GLY A 366 -59.57 9.62 18.03
CA GLY A 366 -60.90 9.20 17.56
C GLY A 366 -60.91 8.18 16.42
N ARG A 367 -59.77 7.93 15.75
CA ARG A 367 -59.69 7.08 14.54
C ARG A 367 -58.90 5.78 14.75
N ILE A 368 -58.46 5.51 15.98
CA ILE A 368 -57.67 4.30 16.29
C ILE A 368 -58.49 3.03 16.07
N ALA A 369 -59.75 3.01 16.55
CA ALA A 369 -60.62 1.83 16.43
C ALA A 369 -60.89 1.47 14.96
N GLU A 370 -61.22 2.48 14.16
CA GLU A 370 -61.39 2.35 12.70
C GLU A 370 -60.13 1.78 12.05
N TRP A 371 -58.95 2.30 12.41
CA TRP A 371 -57.70 1.85 11.83
C TRP A 371 -57.32 0.41 12.24
N LEU A 372 -57.53 0.02 13.51
CA LEU A 372 -57.27 -1.34 13.98
C LEU A 372 -58.15 -2.37 13.25
N GLU A 373 -59.43 -2.07 13.06
CA GLU A 373 -60.36 -2.92 12.29
C GLU A 373 -59.92 -3.05 10.83
N THR A 374 -59.50 -1.95 10.21
CA THR A 374 -59.12 -1.92 8.79
C THR A 374 -57.77 -2.56 8.53
N SER A 375 -56.84 -2.49 9.49
CA SER A 375 -55.48 -3.01 9.36
C SER A 375 -55.37 -4.51 9.67
N GLY A 376 -56.40 -5.11 10.28
CA GLY A 376 -56.41 -6.53 10.65
C GLY A 376 -55.38 -6.90 11.72
N ARG A 377 -54.88 -5.90 12.47
CA ARG A 377 -53.86 -6.04 13.51
C ARG A 377 -54.56 -5.87 14.87
N HIS A 378 -54.93 -6.97 15.50
CA HIS A 378 -55.55 -6.99 16.83
C HIS A 378 -54.53 -6.98 17.95
#